data_AF-A0A966JQJ0-F1
#
_entry.id   AF-A0A966JQJ0-F1
#
_cell.length_a   1.000
_cell.length_b   1.000
_cell.length_c   1.000
_cell.angle_alpha   90.00
_cell.angle_beta   90.00
_cell.angle_gamma   90.00
#
_symmetry.space_group_name_H-M   'P 1'
#
loop_
_entity.id
_entity.type
_entity.pdbx_description
1 polymer ?
#
loop_
_entity_poly.entity_id
_entity_poly.type
_entity_poly.pdbx_seq_one_letter_code
_entity_poly.pdbx_strand_id
1 'polypeptide(L)'
;MKTLLQRSMLPAAGFAEPLLYARCIGDVTLGDEIATLRQGGQLTFDTSFGVFHAGRWRRLTTVDHIAVRVVASGAGRAEVVAVTRSREQVVATALLTGESVELALGSLADTTWGVVYVRIIADGECTVRRVEWLTSAAPAHDVRLNLSITTFNRQQYVVPTVHRVLDLVRASDVLR
;
A
#
# COMPACT_ATOMS: atom_id res chain seq x y z
N MET A 1 -9.57 16.33 6.57
CA MET A 1 -9.21 15.67 5.30
C MET A 1 -8.02 14.77 5.57
N LYS A 2 -7.95 13.54 5.03
CA LYS A 2 -6.81 12.63 5.24
C LYS A 2 -5.86 12.67 4.05
N THR A 3 -4.56 12.73 4.34
CA THR A 3 -3.48 12.75 3.36
C THR A 3 -2.99 11.33 3.09
N LEU A 4 -2.80 10.97 1.82
CA LEU A 4 -2.24 9.68 1.43
C LEU A 4 -0.71 9.66 1.63
N LEU A 5 -0.21 8.64 2.31
CA LEU A 5 1.23 8.41 2.51
C LEU A 5 1.78 7.35 1.54
N GLN A 6 1.06 6.24 1.39
CA GLN A 6 1.51 5.09 0.59
C GLN A 6 0.31 4.28 0.11
N ARG A 7 0.41 3.69 -1.08
CA ARG A 7 -0.47 2.60 -1.52
C ARG A 7 0.29 1.29 -1.53
N SER A 8 -0.24 0.25 -0.88
CA SER A 8 0.17 -1.13 -1.13
C SER A 8 -0.70 -1.67 -2.25
N MET A 9 -0.09 -1.86 -3.43
CA MET A 9 -0.76 -2.18 -4.68
C MET A 9 -0.60 -3.66 -5.02
N LEU A 10 -1.52 -4.17 -5.83
CA LEU A 10 -1.35 -5.46 -6.50
C LEU A 10 -0.30 -5.36 -7.61
N PRO A 11 0.40 -6.46 -7.96
CA PRO A 11 1.27 -6.47 -9.12
C PRO A 11 0.44 -6.31 -10.41
N ALA A 12 1.03 -5.66 -11.41
CA ALA A 12 0.42 -5.59 -12.74
C ALA A 12 0.27 -7.00 -13.34
N ALA A 13 -0.74 -7.19 -14.20
CA ALA A 13 -0.93 -8.45 -14.90
C ALA A 13 0.34 -8.86 -15.68
N GLY A 14 0.80 -10.10 -15.48
CA GLY A 14 2.02 -10.62 -16.12
C GLY A 14 3.34 -10.03 -15.60
N PHE A 15 3.33 -9.27 -14.50
CA PHE A 15 4.56 -8.79 -13.88
C PHE A 15 5.44 -9.96 -13.42
N ALA A 16 6.75 -9.86 -13.67
CA ALA A 16 7.69 -10.97 -13.46
C ALA A 16 7.94 -11.29 -11.98
N GLU A 17 7.87 -10.30 -11.09
CA GLU A 17 8.13 -10.49 -9.65
C GLU A 17 6.92 -10.12 -8.77
N PRO A 18 5.78 -10.82 -8.85
CA PRO A 18 4.55 -10.45 -8.13
C PRO A 18 4.74 -10.48 -6.60
N LEU A 19 5.68 -11.28 -6.11
CA LEU A 19 6.03 -11.40 -4.68
C LEU A 19 6.69 -10.13 -4.10
N LEU A 20 7.12 -9.18 -4.93
CA LEU A 20 7.52 -7.86 -4.44
C LEU A 20 6.32 -7.04 -3.96
N TYR A 21 5.10 -7.37 -4.41
CA TYR A 21 3.87 -6.63 -4.15
C TYR A 21 2.94 -7.33 -3.17
N ALA A 22 2.63 -8.61 -3.40
CA ALA A 22 1.74 -9.36 -2.53
C ALA A 22 2.04 -10.86 -2.56
N ARG A 23 1.68 -11.56 -1.48
CA ARG A 23 1.70 -13.02 -1.41
C ARG A 23 0.27 -13.54 -1.34
N CYS A 24 -0.01 -14.57 -2.12
CA CYS A 24 -1.29 -15.27 -2.17
C CYS A 24 -1.16 -16.64 -1.51
N ILE A 25 -2.14 -17.02 -0.69
CA ILE A 25 -2.22 -18.32 -0.02
C ILE A 25 -3.63 -18.86 -0.23
N GLY A 26 -3.77 -20.10 -0.71
CA GLY A 26 -5.09 -20.69 -1.02
C GLY A 26 -5.67 -20.18 -2.34
N ASP A 27 -7.00 -20.14 -2.43
CA ASP A 27 -7.72 -19.76 -3.66
C ASP A 27 -7.80 -18.24 -3.82
N VAL A 28 -6.78 -17.70 -4.48
CA VAL A 28 -6.63 -16.28 -4.81
C VAL A 28 -6.24 -16.14 -6.28
N THR A 29 -7.01 -15.33 -7.02
CA THR A 29 -6.72 -14.99 -8.41
C THR A 29 -6.32 -13.52 -8.49
N LEU A 30 -5.10 -13.25 -8.96
CA LEU A 30 -4.65 -11.90 -9.25
C LEU A 30 -5.05 -11.52 -10.68
N GLY A 31 -5.84 -10.46 -10.81
CA GLY A 31 -6.16 -9.79 -12.06
C GLY A 31 -5.45 -8.44 -12.18
N ASP A 32 -5.84 -7.65 -13.17
CA ASP A 32 -5.35 -6.29 -13.33
C ASP A 32 -6.05 -5.36 -12.32
N GLU A 33 -5.26 -4.71 -11.45
CA GLU A 33 -5.71 -3.85 -10.32
C GLU A 33 -6.64 -4.49 -9.27
N ILE A 34 -7.05 -5.75 -9.45
CA ILE A 34 -8.00 -6.46 -8.60
C ILE A 34 -7.50 -7.86 -8.27
N ALA A 35 -7.68 -8.30 -7.03
CA ALA A 35 -7.51 -9.68 -6.60
C ALA A 35 -8.86 -10.23 -6.11
N THR A 36 -9.22 -11.42 -6.56
CA THR A 36 -10.42 -12.13 -6.09
C THR A 36 -10.00 -13.30 -5.21
N LEU A 37 -10.60 -13.41 -4.03
CA LEU A 37 -10.35 -14.47 -3.07
C LEU A 37 -11.65 -15.26 -2.87
N ARG A 38 -11.53 -16.59 -2.77
CA ARG A 38 -12.62 -17.44 -2.26
C ARG A 38 -12.37 -17.81 -0.79
N GLN A 39 -13.37 -18.41 -0.16
CA GLN A 39 -13.30 -18.84 1.24
C GLN A 39 -11.98 -19.56 1.57
N GLY A 40 -11.29 -19.10 2.61
CA GLY A 40 -9.98 -19.62 3.03
C GLY A 40 -8.78 -19.02 2.30
N GLY A 41 -8.99 -18.32 1.18
CA GLY A 41 -7.96 -17.56 0.48
C GLY A 41 -7.43 -16.41 1.32
N GLN A 42 -6.13 -16.13 1.18
CA GLN A 42 -5.48 -15.03 1.87
C GLN A 42 -4.57 -14.25 0.92
N LEU A 43 -4.67 -12.92 1.02
CA LEU A 43 -3.80 -11.98 0.33
C LEU A 43 -3.07 -11.17 1.39
N THR A 44 -1.74 -11.16 1.35
CA THR A 44 -0.93 -10.42 2.32
C THR A 44 0.11 -9.53 1.64
N PHE A 45 0.33 -8.37 2.25
CA PHE A 45 1.25 -7.34 1.81
C PHE A 45 2.55 -7.33 2.65
N ASP A 46 2.96 -8.48 3.19
CA ASP A 46 4.23 -8.68 3.91
C ASP A 46 5.44 -8.76 2.94
N THR A 47 5.49 -7.83 1.99
CA THR A 47 6.38 -7.82 0.83
C THR A 47 7.13 -6.49 0.72
N SER A 48 8.15 -6.43 -0.14
CA SER A 48 9.02 -5.26 -0.31
C SER A 48 8.26 -3.95 -0.59
N PHE A 49 7.23 -3.99 -1.43
CA PHE A 49 6.38 -2.82 -1.75
C PHE A 49 5.05 -2.81 -1.00
N GLY A 50 4.70 -3.92 -0.34
CA GLY A 50 3.45 -4.05 0.40
C GLY A 50 3.49 -3.45 1.81
N VAL A 51 4.65 -3.50 2.48
CA VAL A 51 4.78 -3.03 3.87
C VAL A 51 4.82 -1.51 3.99
N PHE A 52 4.27 -0.98 5.07
CA PHE A 52 4.44 0.41 5.50
C PHE A 52 5.54 0.50 6.56
N HIS A 53 6.56 1.31 6.31
CA HIS A 53 7.73 1.44 7.19
C HIS A 53 7.49 2.36 8.40
N ALA A 54 6.58 1.98 9.29
CA ALA A 54 6.18 2.76 10.47
C ALA A 54 7.36 3.30 11.30
N GLY A 55 8.38 2.48 11.55
CA GLY A 55 9.55 2.90 12.31
C GLY A 55 10.43 3.95 11.60
N ARG A 56 10.39 4.01 10.26
CA ARG A 56 11.07 5.07 9.50
C ARG A 56 10.26 6.36 9.53
N TRP A 57 8.94 6.29 9.32
CA TRP A 57 8.04 7.44 9.43
C TRP A 57 8.16 8.11 10.80
N ARG A 58 8.11 7.33 11.89
CA ARG A 58 8.31 7.83 13.25
C ARG A 58 9.66 8.54 13.45
N ARG A 59 10.73 8.00 12.87
CA ARG A 59 12.10 8.51 13.12
C ARG A 59 12.45 9.73 12.26
N LEU A 60 11.89 9.83 11.07
CA LEU A 60 12.38 10.75 10.03
C LEU A 60 11.36 11.83 9.64
N THR A 61 10.15 11.82 10.21
CA THR A 61 9.07 12.72 9.82
C THR A 61 8.29 13.23 11.04
N THR A 62 7.44 14.24 10.84
CA THR A 62 6.49 14.73 11.83
C THR A 62 5.13 14.02 11.79
N VAL A 63 4.97 13.02 10.92
CA VAL A 63 3.73 12.23 10.84
C VAL A 63 3.64 11.36 12.07
N ASP A 64 2.60 11.58 12.85
CA ASP A 64 2.36 10.83 14.08
C ASP A 64 1.13 9.92 13.95
N HIS A 65 -0.04 10.47 13.65
CA HIS A 65 -1.26 9.68 13.58
C HIS A 65 -1.45 9.05 12.20
N ILE A 66 -1.59 7.73 12.17
CA ILE A 66 -1.85 6.98 10.93
C ILE A 66 -3.16 6.19 10.97
N ALA A 67 -3.73 6.02 9.79
CA ALA A 67 -4.86 5.14 9.54
C ALA A 67 -4.57 4.31 8.29
N VAL A 68 -5.28 3.19 8.16
CA VAL A 68 -5.24 2.35 6.96
C VAL A 68 -6.64 2.21 6.39
N ARG A 69 -6.78 2.43 5.08
CA ARG A 69 -7.99 2.13 4.33
C ARG A 69 -7.73 0.93 3.44
N VAL A 70 -8.54 -0.09 3.61
CA VAL A 70 -8.54 -1.28 2.76
C VAL A 70 -9.67 -1.13 1.76
N VAL A 71 -9.32 -1.00 0.48
CA VAL A 71 -10.29 -0.92 -0.61
C VAL A 71 -10.59 -2.34 -1.07
N ALA A 72 -11.59 -2.93 -0.43
CA ALA A 72 -12.02 -4.29 -0.66
C ALA A 72 -13.51 -4.44 -0.31
N SER A 73 -14.19 -5.38 -0.97
CA SER A 73 -15.60 -5.69 -0.77
C SER A 73 -15.84 -7.19 -0.72
N GLY A 74 -17.01 -7.61 -0.26
CA GLY A 74 -17.40 -9.02 -0.13
C GLY A 74 -17.18 -9.57 1.28
N ALA A 75 -17.09 -10.89 1.40
CA ALA A 75 -17.08 -11.58 2.68
C ALA A 75 -15.66 -11.94 3.14
N GLY A 76 -15.18 -11.25 4.17
CA GLY A 76 -13.90 -11.55 4.81
C GLY A 76 -13.53 -10.50 5.84
N ARG A 77 -12.26 -10.53 6.27
CA ARG A 77 -11.70 -9.56 7.20
C ARG A 77 -10.33 -9.06 6.75
N ALA A 78 -10.03 -7.82 7.12
CA ALA A 78 -8.70 -7.26 7.03
C ALA A 78 -8.05 -7.22 8.43
N GLU A 79 -6.84 -7.74 8.52
CA GLU A 79 -5.99 -7.68 9.70
C GLU A 79 -4.80 -6.76 9.42
N VAL A 80 -4.55 -5.84 10.34
CA VAL A 80 -3.35 -5.00 10.33
C VAL A 80 -2.32 -5.67 11.22
N VAL A 81 -1.20 -6.07 10.63
CA VAL A 81 -0.14 -6.82 11.29
C VAL A 81 1.08 -5.94 11.47
N ALA A 82 1.48 -5.70 12.71
CA ALA A 82 2.70 -4.98 13.04
C ALA A 82 3.86 -5.96 13.28
N VAL A 83 5.04 -5.59 12.80
CA VAL A 83 6.27 -6.37 12.99
C VAL A 83 7.22 -5.60 13.90
N THR A 84 7.59 -6.19 15.04
CA THR A 84 8.57 -5.65 15.99
C THR A 84 9.61 -6.71 16.31
N ARG A 85 10.90 -6.44 16.04
CA ARG A 85 12.00 -7.40 16.29
C ARG A 85 11.68 -8.81 15.77
N SER A 86 11.20 -8.90 14.53
CA SER A 86 10.81 -10.14 13.84
C SER A 86 9.62 -10.89 14.46
N ARG A 87 8.87 -10.28 15.38
CA ARG A 87 7.60 -10.81 15.88
C ARG A 87 6.44 -10.08 15.25
N GLU A 88 5.45 -10.84 14.82
CA GLU A 88 4.20 -10.32 14.27
C GLU A 88 3.13 -10.24 15.34
N GLN A 89 2.31 -9.20 15.27
CA GLN A 89 1.14 -9.02 16.12
C GLN A 89 0.01 -8.37 15.30
N VAL A 90 -1.20 -8.93 15.37
CA VAL A 90 -2.40 -8.26 14.85
C VAL A 90 -2.74 -7.11 15.79
N VAL A 91 -2.70 -5.88 15.28
CA VAL A 91 -2.94 -4.65 16.06
C VAL A 91 -4.31 -4.03 15.79
N ALA A 92 -4.96 -4.39 14.68
CA ALA A 92 -6.32 -4.02 14.38
C ALA A 92 -6.95 -5.02 13.41
N THR A 93 -8.27 -5.19 13.50
CA THR A 93 -9.05 -6.07 12.62
C THR A 93 -10.36 -5.40 12.26
N ALA A 94 -10.80 -5.53 11.02
CA ALA A 94 -12.13 -5.12 10.61
C ALA A 94 -12.73 -6.11 9.59
N LEU A 95 -14.04 -6.28 9.65
CA LEU A 95 -14.78 -6.99 8.60
C LEU A 95 -14.80 -6.14 7.33
N LEU A 96 -14.77 -6.80 6.18
CA LEU A 96 -14.97 -6.15 4.89
C LEU A 96 -16.47 -5.81 4.77
N THR A 97 -16.81 -4.54 4.96
CA THR A 97 -18.18 -4.04 4.81
C THR A 97 -18.20 -2.93 3.77
N GLY A 98 -19.07 -3.03 2.77
CA GLY A 98 -19.15 -2.05 1.69
C GLY A 98 -17.98 -2.14 0.70
N GLU A 99 -17.54 -0.99 0.18
CA GLU A 99 -16.46 -0.91 -0.83
C GLU A 99 -15.07 -0.66 -0.23
N SER A 100 -15.02 -0.17 1.01
CA SER A 100 -13.78 0.01 1.74
C SER A 100 -14.04 0.05 3.24
N VAL A 101 -13.02 -0.33 4.02
CA VAL A 101 -13.02 -0.22 5.47
C VAL A 101 -11.78 0.54 5.92
N GLU A 102 -11.93 1.40 6.93
CA GLU A 102 -10.84 2.23 7.43
C GLU A 102 -10.61 1.94 8.93
N LEU A 103 -9.36 1.68 9.30
CA LEU A 103 -8.94 1.44 10.68
C LEU A 103 -7.98 2.56 11.12
N ALA A 104 -8.30 3.22 12.22
CA ALA A 104 -7.36 4.11 12.89
C ALA A 104 -6.35 3.28 13.70
N LEU A 105 -5.06 3.56 13.54
CA LEU A 105 -4.00 2.85 14.27
C LEU A 105 -3.38 3.70 15.39
N GLY A 106 -3.72 4.99 15.44
CA GLY A 106 -3.28 5.91 16.49
C GLY A 106 -1.92 6.53 16.20
N SER A 107 -1.26 6.97 17.27
CA SER A 107 0.05 7.63 17.26
C SER A 107 1.17 6.62 16.98
N LEU A 108 2.05 6.95 16.04
CA LEU A 108 3.28 6.20 15.78
C LEU A 108 4.27 6.35 16.95
N ALA A 109 4.27 7.49 17.65
CA ALA A 109 5.16 7.73 18.79
C ALA A 109 4.95 6.73 19.93
N ASP A 110 3.70 6.28 20.13
CA ASP A 110 3.32 5.32 21.17
C ASP A 110 3.64 3.86 20.80
N THR A 111 4.23 3.61 19.64
CA THR A 111 4.46 2.25 19.11
C THR A 111 5.94 1.93 19.01
N THR A 112 6.28 0.65 18.93
CA THR A 112 7.64 0.17 18.62
C THR A 112 7.75 -0.52 17.27
N TRP A 113 6.74 -0.36 16.41
CA TRP A 113 6.62 -1.07 15.14
C TRP A 113 7.77 -0.72 14.19
N GLY A 114 8.39 -1.74 13.60
CA GLY A 114 9.37 -1.57 12.53
C GLY A 114 8.66 -1.34 11.20
N VAL A 115 7.81 -2.30 10.82
CA VAL A 115 6.92 -2.23 9.67
C VAL A 115 5.51 -2.67 10.08
N VAL A 116 4.52 -2.27 9.29
CA VAL A 116 3.12 -2.72 9.42
C VAL A 116 2.62 -3.09 8.03
N TYR A 117 1.81 -4.13 7.92
CA TYR A 117 1.20 -4.55 6.67
C TYR A 117 -0.24 -4.98 6.88
N VAL A 118 -0.96 -5.21 5.77
CA VAL A 118 -2.33 -5.73 5.81
C VAL A 118 -2.35 -7.17 5.29
N ARG A 119 -3.14 -8.01 5.96
CA ARG A 119 -3.51 -9.35 5.53
C ARG A 119 -5.03 -9.40 5.39
N ILE A 120 -5.52 -9.82 4.23
CA ILE A 120 -6.94 -10.07 4.00
C ILE A 120 -7.16 -11.57 4.03
N ILE A 121 -8.19 -12.00 4.75
CA ILE A 121 -8.60 -13.41 4.87
C ILE A 121 -10.07 -13.49 4.46
N ALA A 122 -10.34 -14.33 3.48
CA ALA A 122 -11.66 -14.48 2.90
C ALA A 122 -12.50 -15.49 3.70
N ASP A 123 -13.68 -15.05 4.18
CA ASP A 123 -14.69 -15.90 4.81
C ASP A 123 -15.75 -16.35 3.78
N GLY A 124 -15.78 -15.71 2.61
CA GLY A 124 -16.54 -16.05 1.41
C GLY A 124 -15.87 -15.41 0.18
N GLU A 125 -16.62 -15.13 -0.88
CA GLU A 125 -16.05 -14.40 -2.02
C GLU A 125 -15.77 -12.94 -1.64
N CYS A 126 -14.54 -12.49 -1.88
CA CYS A 126 -14.17 -11.08 -1.68
C CYS A 126 -13.20 -10.58 -2.76
N THR A 127 -13.21 -9.27 -2.96
CA THR A 127 -12.46 -8.58 -4.00
C THR A 127 -11.62 -7.49 -3.35
N VAL A 128 -10.32 -7.50 -3.58
CA VAL A 128 -9.36 -6.53 -3.05
C VAL A 128 -8.76 -5.72 -4.19
N ARG A 129 -8.67 -4.41 -4.03
CA ARG A 129 -8.00 -3.52 -5.01
C ARG A 129 -6.64 -3.06 -4.51
N ARG A 130 -6.62 -2.45 -3.32
CA ARG A 130 -5.42 -1.86 -2.74
C ARG A 130 -5.59 -1.56 -1.26
N VAL A 131 -4.47 -1.25 -0.62
CA VAL A 131 -4.41 -0.70 0.74
C VAL A 131 -3.82 0.70 0.67
N GLU A 132 -4.40 1.64 1.42
CA GLU A 132 -3.97 3.03 1.48
C GLU A 132 -3.59 3.38 2.92
N TRP A 133 -2.34 3.80 3.12
CA TRP A 133 -1.85 4.32 4.38
C TRP A 133 -2.04 5.83 4.40
N LEU A 134 -2.67 6.33 5.45
CA LEU A 134 -3.21 7.69 5.53
C LEU A 134 -2.74 8.37 6.82
N THR A 135 -2.68 9.70 6.80
CA THR A 135 -2.54 10.52 8.01
C THR A 135 -3.56 11.64 8.04
N SER A 136 -3.90 12.13 9.23
CA SER A 136 -4.64 13.38 9.41
C SER A 136 -3.74 14.62 9.31
N ALA A 137 -2.42 14.46 9.33
CA ALA A 137 -1.49 15.57 9.18
C ALA A 137 -1.59 16.17 7.77
N ALA A 138 -1.61 17.50 7.70
CA ALA A 138 -1.45 18.21 6.44
C ALA A 138 0.01 18.12 5.97
N PRO A 139 0.28 18.15 4.66
CA PRO A 139 1.63 18.34 4.15
C PRO A 139 2.28 19.59 4.76
N ALA A 140 3.50 19.47 5.27
CA ALA A 140 4.21 20.59 5.90
C ALA A 140 4.73 21.61 4.88
N HIS A 141 4.88 21.21 3.61
CA HIS A 141 5.44 22.03 2.55
C HIS A 141 4.65 21.84 1.25
N ASP A 142 4.61 22.91 0.44
CA ASP A 142 4.26 22.80 -0.98
C ASP A 142 5.41 22.10 -1.70
N VAL A 143 5.16 20.91 -2.26
CA VAL A 143 6.19 20.06 -2.85
C VAL A 143 6.28 20.35 -4.34
N ARG A 144 7.41 20.90 -4.78
CA ARG A 144 7.73 21.09 -6.20
C ARG A 144 8.91 20.20 -6.60
N LEU A 145 8.69 19.31 -7.55
CA LEU A 145 9.68 18.33 -7.99
C LEU A 145 10.32 18.77 -9.31
N ASN A 146 11.65 18.70 -9.39
CA ASN A 146 12.39 18.79 -10.64
C ASN A 146 13.05 17.44 -10.94
N LEU A 147 12.84 16.92 -12.14
CA LEU A 147 13.44 15.66 -12.59
C LEU A 147 14.60 15.94 -13.54
N SER A 148 15.81 15.55 -13.14
CA SER A 148 16.99 15.55 -13.99
C SER A 148 17.43 14.12 -14.29
N ILE A 149 17.48 13.75 -15.57
CA ILE A 149 17.92 12.42 -16.03
C ILE A 149 19.27 12.55 -16.72
N THR A 150 20.34 12.21 -16.01
CA THR A 150 21.70 12.18 -16.58
C THR A 150 21.88 10.93 -17.43
N THR A 151 22.32 11.10 -18.69
CA THR A 151 22.60 10.00 -19.61
C THR A 151 23.84 10.30 -20.45
N PHE A 152 24.56 9.26 -20.84
CA PHE A 152 25.69 9.34 -21.76
C PHE A 152 25.54 8.24 -22.81
N ASN A 153 25.29 8.65 -24.07
CA ASN A 153 25.08 7.76 -25.22
C ASN A 153 24.02 6.66 -25.01
N ARG A 154 22.97 6.96 -24.23
CA ARG A 154 21.86 6.03 -23.89
C ARG A 154 20.48 6.69 -24.00
N GLN A 155 20.33 7.67 -24.88
CA GLN A 155 19.12 8.49 -25.04
C GLN A 155 17.87 7.63 -25.28
N GLN A 156 17.99 6.57 -26.09
CA GLN A 156 16.91 5.62 -26.36
C GLN A 156 16.34 4.93 -25.10
N TYR A 157 17.15 4.76 -24.04
CA TYR A 157 16.68 4.20 -22.76
C TYR A 157 15.98 5.24 -21.88
N VAL A 158 16.25 6.53 -22.10
CA VAL A 158 15.66 7.63 -21.33
C VAL A 158 14.27 7.98 -21.85
N VAL A 159 14.06 7.93 -23.17
CA VAL A 159 12.79 8.30 -23.81
C VAL A 159 11.58 7.58 -23.19
N PRO A 160 11.57 6.24 -23.01
CA PRO A 160 10.45 5.55 -22.36
C PRO A 160 10.20 6.02 -20.92
N THR A 161 11.26 6.31 -20.16
CA THR A 161 11.15 6.83 -18.79
C THR A 161 10.49 8.20 -18.77
N VAL A 162 10.88 9.09 -19.68
CA VAL A 162 10.26 10.42 -19.82
C VAL A 162 8.78 10.31 -20.15
N HIS A 163 8.39 9.43 -21.08
CA HIS A 163 6.98 9.20 -21.40
C HIS A 163 6.19 8.73 -20.18
N ARG A 164 6.68 7.73 -19.44
CA ARG A 164 6.02 7.25 -18.21
C ARG A 164 5.86 8.33 -17.15
N VAL A 165 6.87 9.17 -16.97
CA VAL A 165 6.79 10.30 -16.02
C VAL A 165 5.74 11.31 -16.48
N LEU A 166 5.71 11.65 -17.77
CA LEU A 166 4.70 12.57 -18.31
C LEU A 166 3.28 12.00 -18.19
N ASP A 167 3.10 10.71 -18.42
CA ASP A 167 1.82 10.02 -18.24
C ASP A 167 1.38 10.06 -16.77
N LEU A 168 2.32 9.82 -15.83
CA LEU A 168 2.06 9.92 -14.40
C LEU A 168 1.66 11.35 -13.99
N VAL A 169 2.36 12.38 -14.46
CA VAL A 169 2.03 13.78 -14.19
C VAL A 169 0.65 14.15 -14.77
N ARG A 170 0.32 13.64 -15.96
CA ARG A 170 -1.00 13.88 -16.56
C ARG A 170 -2.13 13.20 -15.80
N ALA A 171 -1.90 11.99 -15.29
CA ALA A 171 -2.88 11.20 -14.56
C ALA A 171 -3.01 11.58 -13.08
N SER A 172 -2.07 12.34 -12.52
CA SER A 172 -2.07 12.74 -11.12
C SER A 172 -2.50 14.20 -10.96
N ASP A 173 -3.67 14.40 -10.34
CA ASP A 173 -4.12 15.74 -9.94
C ASP A 173 -3.21 16.39 -8.87
N VAL A 174 -2.34 15.60 -8.22
CA VAL A 174 -1.41 16.03 -7.17
C VAL A 174 -0.09 16.58 -7.74
N LEU A 175 0.23 16.28 -9.00
CA LEU A 175 1.50 16.68 -9.65
C LEU A 175 1.34 17.80 -10.69
N ARG A 176 0.13 18.38 -10.80
CA ARG A 176 -0.14 19.58 -11.60
C ARG A 176 -0.05 20.83 -10.74
#